data_AF-A0A699WN64-F1
#
_entry.id   AF-A0A699WN64-F1
#
_cell.length_a   1.000
_cell.length_b   1.000
_cell.length_c   1.000
_cell.angle_alpha   90.00
_cell.angle_beta   90.00
_cell.angle_gamma   90.00
#
_symmetry.space_group_name_H-M   'P 1'
#
loop_
_entity.id
_entity.type
_entity.pdbx_description
1 polymer ?
#
loop_
_entity_poly.entity_id
_entity_poly.type
_entity_poly.pdbx_seq_one_letter_code
_entity_poly.pdbx_strand_id
1 'polypeptide(L)'
;MIAERIWVPVYGNLRTFIMNEAHATRYSIHPEADKMYYDLRGLYWWPGMKKDIGMYVSKCLTYSKVKAEHKKPSGLLQQPEIPEWK
;
A
#
# COMPACT_ATOMS: atom_id res chain seq x y z
N MET A 1 10.19 9.88 24.92
CA MET A 1 10.95 10.73 23.98
C MET A 1 10.08 10.98 22.78
N ILE A 2 9.63 12.21 22.58
CA ILE A 2 8.92 12.59 21.36
C ILE A 2 9.98 12.56 20.27
N ALA A 3 9.92 11.58 19.37
CA ALA A 3 10.78 11.61 18.19
C ALA A 3 10.36 12.84 17.37
N GLU A 4 11.25 13.82 17.27
CA GLU A 4 11.05 14.98 16.40
C GLU A 4 10.97 14.47 14.96
N ARG A 5 9.80 14.62 14.35
CA ARG A 5 9.59 14.26 12.94
C ARG A 5 10.13 15.36 12.06
N ILE A 6 10.83 14.98 11.00
CA ILE A 6 11.34 15.90 9.99
C ILE A 6 10.17 16.30 9.06
N TRP A 7 9.92 17.61 8.95
CA TRP A 7 8.97 18.12 7.96
C TRP A 7 9.54 18.02 6.55
N VAL A 8 8.77 17.47 5.62
CA VAL A 8 9.23 17.27 4.23
C VAL A 8 8.52 18.26 3.27
N PRO A 9 9.27 19.20 2.66
CA PRO A 9 8.70 20.12 1.67
C PRO A 9 8.20 19.39 0.41
N VAL A 10 7.35 20.06 -0.37
CA VAL A 10 6.93 19.60 -1.70
C VAL A 10 8.07 19.74 -2.72
N TYR A 11 9.03 20.63 -2.47
CA TYR A 11 10.12 20.94 -3.39
C TYR A 11 11.12 19.79 -3.56
N GLY A 12 11.77 19.72 -4.73
CA GLY A 12 12.90 18.84 -4.97
C GLY A 12 12.57 17.35 -5.04
N ASN A 13 11.28 16.98 -5.21
CA ASN A 13 10.82 15.59 -5.26
C ASN A 13 11.19 14.75 -4.01
N LEU A 14 11.48 15.40 -2.88
CA LEU A 14 11.96 14.74 -1.66
C LEU A 14 11.00 13.67 -1.15
N ARG A 15 9.69 13.94 -1.20
CA ARG A 15 8.66 12.97 -0.81
C ARG A 15 8.73 11.69 -1.64
N THR A 16 8.88 11.84 -2.96
CA THR A 16 9.02 10.71 -3.88
C THR A 16 10.31 9.93 -3.63
N PHE A 17 11.41 10.64 -3.36
CA PHE A 17 12.68 10.01 -3.02
C PHE A 17 12.57 9.15 -1.76
N ILE A 18 11.99 9.68 -0.69
CA ILE A 18 11.74 8.96 0.56
C ILE A 18 10.84 7.73 0.32
N MET A 19 9.78 7.88 -0.48
CA MET A 19 8.89 6.76 -0.82
C MET A 19 9.60 5.68 -1.66
N ASN A 20 10.47 6.06 -2.59
CA ASN A 20 11.27 5.13 -3.38
C ASN A 20 12.24 4.33 -2.50
N GLU A 21 12.93 5.00 -1.57
CA GLU A 21 13.86 4.34 -0.65
C GLU A 21 13.14 3.34 0.27
N ALA A 22 12.01 3.76 0.86
CA ALA A 22 11.17 2.89 1.66
C ALA A 22 10.67 1.68 0.85
N HIS A 23 10.25 1.90 -0.40
CA HIS A 23 9.78 0.84 -1.29
C HIS A 23 10.91 -0.07 -1.82
N ALA A 24 12.16 0.38 -1.86
CA ALA A 24 13.29 -0.43 -2.37
C ALA A 24 13.89 -1.38 -1.31
N THR A 25 13.59 -1.20 -0.03
CA THR A 25 14.10 -2.11 1.01
C THR A 25 13.57 -3.54 0.83
N ARG A 26 14.41 -4.55 1.10
CA ARG A 26 14.18 -5.99 0.82
C ARG A 26 12.91 -6.60 1.43
N TYR A 27 12.14 -5.86 2.22
CA TYR A 27 10.85 -6.28 2.79
C TYR A 27 9.64 -5.93 1.90
N SER A 28 9.89 -5.45 0.68
CA SER A 28 8.89 -5.03 -0.31
C SER A 28 8.32 -6.16 -1.17
N ILE A 29 8.36 -7.40 -0.70
CA ILE A 29 7.58 -8.47 -1.35
C ILE A 29 6.08 -8.21 -1.16
N HIS A 30 5.69 -7.47 -0.12
CA HIS A 30 4.36 -6.87 0.05
C HIS A 30 4.43 -5.55 0.84
N PRO A 31 4.72 -4.39 0.22
CA PRO A 31 4.54 -3.11 0.87
C PRO A 31 3.07 -2.73 0.75
N GLU A 32 2.27 -3.11 1.73
CA GLU A 32 0.97 -2.46 1.93
C GLU A 32 1.21 -0.96 2.18
N ALA A 33 0.37 -0.12 1.58
CA ALA A 33 0.46 1.33 1.76
C ALA A 33 0.42 1.74 3.25
N ASP A 34 -0.32 0.97 4.07
CA ASP A 34 -0.34 1.18 5.52
C ASP A 34 1.03 0.89 6.16
N LYS A 35 1.69 -0.22 5.79
CA LYS A 35 3.04 -0.54 6.28
C LYS A 35 4.03 0.59 5.96
N MET A 36 4.07 1.04 4.71
CA MET A 36 4.94 2.15 4.30
C MET A 36 4.65 3.44 5.07
N TYR A 37 3.37 3.72 5.39
CA TYR A 37 3.01 4.84 6.26
C TYR A 37 3.52 4.67 7.69
N TYR A 38 3.39 3.48 8.29
CA TYR A 38 3.88 3.21 9.65
C TYR A 38 5.42 3.28 9.75
N ASP A 39 6.13 2.84 8.72
CA ASP A 39 7.59 2.91 8.66
C ASP A 39 8.07 4.38 8.57
N LEU A 40 7.40 5.19 7.75
CA LEU A 40 7.80 6.58 7.52
C LEU A 40 7.33 7.56 8.60
N ARG A 41 6.14 7.35 9.21
CA ARG A 41 5.53 8.31 10.16
C ARG A 41 6.34 8.53 11.45
N GLY A 42 7.30 7.65 11.74
CA GLY A 42 8.19 7.79 12.89
C GLY A 42 9.25 8.87 12.68
N LEU A 43 9.70 9.05 11.43
CA LEU A 43 10.83 9.90 11.06
C LEU A 43 10.40 11.15 10.28
N TYR A 44 9.35 11.03 9.45
CA TYR A 44 8.94 12.07 8.52
C TYR A 44 7.49 12.48 8.72
N TRP A 45 7.18 13.73 8.33
CA TRP A 45 5.82 14.23 8.30
C TRP A 45 5.60 15.27 7.19
N TRP A 46 4.45 15.21 6.54
CA TRP A 46 3.94 16.28 5.67
C TRP A 46 2.41 16.21 5.53
N PRO A 47 1.73 17.33 5.17
CA PRO A 47 0.30 17.31 4.88
C PRO A 47 -0.03 16.37 3.73
N GLY A 48 -0.97 15.44 3.95
CA GLY A 48 -1.40 14.47 2.94
C GLY A 48 -0.53 13.22 2.81
N MET A 49 0.44 12.99 3.70
CA MET A 49 1.36 11.84 3.65
C MET A 49 0.71 10.49 3.37
N LYS A 50 -0.35 10.13 4.10
CA LYS A 50 -1.06 8.85 3.86
C LYS A 50 -1.68 8.76 2.45
N LYS A 51 -2.20 9.87 1.93
CA LYS A 51 -2.78 9.95 0.59
C LYS A 51 -1.71 9.82 -0.49
N ASP A 52 -0.58 10.51 -0.32
CA ASP A 52 0.55 10.46 -1.26
C ASP A 52 1.14 9.05 -1.34
N ILE A 53 1.32 8.39 -0.19
CA ILE A 53 1.75 6.99 -0.08
C ILE A 53 0.78 6.05 -0.80
N GLY A 54 -0.54 6.20 -0.57
CA GLY A 54 -1.56 5.41 -1.26
C GLY A 54 -1.51 5.58 -2.78
N MET A 55 -1.36 6.82 -3.24
CA MET A 55 -1.20 7.11 -4.68
C MET A 55 0.10 6.53 -5.24
N TYR A 56 1.21 6.61 -4.51
CA TYR A 56 2.50 6.05 -4.91
C TYR A 56 2.41 4.52 -5.09
N VAL A 57 1.92 3.80 -4.08
CA VAL A 57 1.78 2.34 -4.12
C VAL A 57 0.80 1.90 -5.20
N SER A 58 -0.28 2.66 -5.44
CA SER A 58 -1.23 2.35 -6.51
C SER A 58 -0.62 2.42 -7.92
N LYS A 59 0.40 3.27 -8.13
CA LYS A 59 1.12 3.40 -9.40
C LYS A 59 2.23 2.35 -9.57
N CYS A 60 2.58 1.60 -8.53
CA CYS A 60 3.57 0.54 -8.62
C CYS A 60 3.01 -0.63 -9.45
N LEU A 61 3.60 -0.86 -10.63
CA LEU A 61 3.19 -1.92 -11.56
C LEU A 61 3.27 -3.32 -10.92
N THR A 62 4.24 -3.52 -10.02
CA THR A 62 4.40 -4.77 -9.26
C THR A 62 3.22 -5.01 -8.31
N TYR A 63 2.76 -3.98 -7.60
CA TYR A 63 1.58 -4.07 -6.72
C TYR A 63 0.28 -4.30 -7.51
N SER A 64 0.13 -3.63 -8.66
CA SER A 64 -1.06 -3.76 -9.51
C SER A 64 -1.26 -5.19 -10.03
N LYS A 65 -0.17 -5.90 -10.40
CA LYS A 65 -0.23 -7.29 -10.86
C LYS A 65 -0.60 -8.25 -9.72
N VAL A 66 0.07 -8.13 -8.58
CA VAL A 66 -0.20 -8.98 -7.39
C VAL A 66 -1.63 -8.79 -6.90
N LYS A 67 -2.16 -7.57 -6.87
CA LYS A 67 -3.55 -7.33 -6.44
C LYS A 67 -4.58 -7.87 -7.42
N ALA A 68 -4.29 -7.90 -8.72
CA ALA A 68 -5.15 -8.53 -9.71
C ALA A 68 -5.24 -10.05 -9.52
N GLU A 69 -4.12 -10.70 -9.16
CA GLU A 69 -4.10 -12.14 -8.85
C GLU A 69 -4.87 -12.48 -7.57
N HIS A 70 -4.80 -11.62 -6.54
CA HIS A 70 -5.50 -11.85 -5.26
C HIS A 70 -6.96 -11.36 -5.27
N LYS A 71 -7.40 -10.65 -6.31
CA LYS A 71 -8.82 -10.37 -6.51
C LYS A 71 -9.48 -11.70 -6.85
N LYS A 72 -10.22 -12.27 -5.89
CA LYS A 72 -11.06 -13.44 -6.13
C LYS A 72 -11.89 -13.15 -7.39
N PRO A 73 -11.79 -13.94 -8.47
CA PRO A 73 -12.72 -13.81 -9.57
C PRO A 73 -14.12 -13.96 -8.98
N SER A 74 -15.07 -13.12 -9.39
CA SER A 74 -16.48 -13.34 -9.07
C SER A 74 -16.85 -14.69 -9.67
N GLY A 75 -16.76 -15.75 -8.87
CA GLY A 75 -17.21 -17.07 -9.25
C GLY A 75 -18.70 -17.00 -9.50
N LEU A 76 -19.16 -17.61 -10.59
CA LEU A 76 -20.58 -17.93 -10.75
C LEU A 76 -21.00 -18.67 -9.48
N LEU A 77 -21.94 -18.09 -8.73
CA LEU A 77 -22.57 -18.77 -7.61
C LEU A 77 -23.35 -19.95 -8.21
N GLN A 78 -22.70 -21.10 -8.34
CA GLN A 78 -23.40 -22.35 -8.62
C GLN A 78 -24.22 -22.67 -7.38
N GLN A 79 -25.53 -22.52 -7.51
CA GLN A 79 -26.47 -22.93 -6.50
C GLN A 79 -26.38 -24.46 -6.38
N PRO A 80 -26.06 -25.03 -5.21
CA PRO A 80 -26.06 -26.46 -5.04
C PRO A 80 -27.49 -26.99 -5.25
N GLU A 81 -27.62 -28.17 -5.86
CA GLU A 81 -28.91 -28.83 -6.01
C GLU A 81 -29.57 -29.01 -4.64
N ILE A 82 -30.84 -28.61 -4.55
CA ILE A 82 -31.61 -28.72 -3.31
C ILE A 82 -31.83 -30.21 -3.05
N PRO A 83 -31.33 -30.76 -1.94
CA PRO A 83 -31.53 -32.17 -1.66
C PRO A 83 -33.00 -32.41 -1.32
N GLU A 84 -33.64 -33.32 -2.05
CA GLU A 84 -34.95 -33.84 -1.67
C GLU A 84 -34.79 -34.73 -0.43
N TRP A 85 -35.38 -34.30 0.68
CA TRP A 85 -35.47 -35.13 1.88
C TRP A 85 -36.48 -36.27 1.67
N LYS A 86 -36.07 -37.50 2.01
CA LYS A 86 -36.98 -38.64 2.22
C LYS A 86 -37.21 -38.86 3.71
#